data_AF-A0A258AMJ1-F1
#
_entry.id   AF-A0A258AMJ1-F1
#
_cell.length_a   1.000
_cell.length_b   1.000
_cell.length_c   1.000
_cell.angle_alpha   90.00
_cell.angle_beta   90.00
_cell.angle_gamma   90.00
#
_symmetry.space_group_name_H-M   'P 1'
#
loop_
_entity.id
_entity.type
_entity.pdbx_description
1 polymer ?
#
loop_
_entity_poly.entity_id
_entity_poly.type
_entity_poly.pdbx_seq_one_letter_code
_entity_poly.pdbx_strand_id
1 'polypeptide(L)'
;MELTSVVGWSDGRISFSISQPQYHGEPASHREIEDFFINDGWNRILDDSGHLLFYNYAFEVLAIDALPRNCYIKDGNLLPFDVILCHPNERLQDFLKLY
;
A
#
# COMPACT_ATOMS: atom_id res chain seq x y z
N MET A 1 6.96 -8.99 14.06
CA MET A 1 8.09 -8.08 13.83
C MET A 1 9.19 -8.56 14.75
N GLU A 2 10.31 -9.00 14.19
CA GLU A 2 11.43 -9.54 14.97
C GLU A 2 12.69 -8.74 14.68
N LEU A 3 13.56 -8.61 15.67
CA LEU A 3 14.86 -7.97 15.51
C LEU A 3 15.82 -8.99 14.89
N THR A 4 16.32 -8.72 13.69
CA THR A 4 17.20 -9.61 12.94
C THR A 4 18.66 -9.37 13.28
N SER A 5 19.07 -8.11 13.38
CA SER A 5 20.46 -7.77 13.72
C SER A 5 20.57 -6.40 14.38
N VAL A 6 21.65 -6.22 15.13
CA VAL A 6 22.07 -4.95 15.72
C VAL A 6 23.54 -4.74 15.39
N VAL A 7 23.87 -3.60 14.80
CA VAL A 7 25.25 -3.20 14.50
C VAL A 7 25.57 -1.97 15.32
N GLY A 8 26.58 -2.09 16.18
CA GLY A 8 27.17 -0.96 16.90
C GLY A 8 28.35 -0.39 16.12
N TRP A 9 28.35 0.92 15.91
CA TRP A 9 29.41 1.64 15.23
C TRP A 9 30.41 2.21 16.24
N SER A 10 31.65 2.47 15.79
CA SER A 10 32.72 2.99 16.65
C SER A 10 32.47 4.40 17.19
N ASP A 11 31.54 5.14 16.58
CA ASP A 11 31.08 6.46 17.02
C ASP A 11 29.94 6.40 18.05
N GLY A 12 29.55 5.20 18.48
CA GLY A 12 28.48 4.98 19.44
C GLY A 12 27.08 4.94 18.84
N ARG A 13 26.92 5.06 17.51
CA ARG A 13 25.63 4.85 16.84
C ARG A 13 25.26 3.38 16.81
N ILE A 14 23.96 3.12 16.71
CA ILE A 14 23.42 1.77 16.59
C ILE A 14 22.49 1.72 15.38
N SER A 15 22.68 0.73 14.52
CA SER A 15 21.73 0.34 13.48
C SER A 15 21.05 -0.96 13.87
N PHE A 16 19.75 -1.06 13.62
CA PHE A 16 18.98 -2.29 13.81
C PHE A 16 18.31 -2.67 12.51
N SER A 17 18.35 -3.96 12.19
CA SER A 17 17.57 -4.56 11.10
C SER A 17 16.45 -5.37 11.72
N ILE A 18 15.24 -5.19 11.23
CA ILE A 18 14.05 -5.91 11.69
C ILE A 18 13.48 -6.74 10.54
N SER A 19 12.92 -7.90 10.84
CA SER A 19 11.99 -8.60 9.95
C SER A 19 10.58 -8.13 10.26
N GLN A 20 9.86 -7.70 9.23
CA GLN A 20 8.42 -7.47 9.34
C GLN A 20 7.71 -8.67 8.73
N PRO A 21 6.60 -9.17 9.34
CA PRO A 21 5.88 -10.35 8.86
C PRO A 21 5.43 -10.25 7.39
N GLN A 22 5.31 -9.01 6.91
CA GLN A 22 4.84 -8.59 5.61
C GLN A 22 5.84 -8.91 4.49
N TYR A 23 7.15 -8.98 4.81
CA TYR A 23 8.21 -9.33 3.85
C TYR A 23 8.38 -10.84 3.61
N HIS A 24 7.57 -11.68 4.26
CA HIS A 24 7.56 -13.12 4.02
C HIS A 24 6.51 -13.54 2.97
N GLY A 25 5.81 -12.59 2.35
CA GLY A 25 4.92 -12.86 1.21
C GLY A 25 5.64 -12.69 -0.12
N GLU A 26 5.00 -13.16 -1.19
CA GLU A 26 5.46 -12.91 -2.56
C GLU A 26 4.93 -11.56 -3.04
N PRO A 27 5.72 -10.74 -3.78
CA PRO A 27 5.22 -9.50 -4.35
C PRO A 27 3.96 -9.74 -5.18
N ALA A 28 2.89 -8.97 -4.89
CA ALA A 28 1.64 -9.07 -5.63
C ALA A 28 1.80 -8.48 -7.04
N SER A 29 1.24 -9.13 -8.04
CA SER A 29 1.11 -8.55 -9.38
C SER A 29 0.10 -7.40 -9.39
N HIS A 30 0.18 -6.52 -10.40
CA HIS A 30 -0.80 -5.45 -10.58
C HIS A 30 -2.24 -5.99 -10.64
N ARG A 31 -2.42 -7.15 -11.27
CA ARG A 31 -3.72 -7.81 -11.38
C ARG A 31 -4.24 -8.28 -10.03
N GLU A 32 -3.41 -8.92 -9.21
CA GLU A 32 -3.83 -9.38 -7.87
C GLU A 32 -4.20 -8.22 -6.96
N ILE A 33 -3.47 -7.10 -7.05
CA ILE A 33 -3.80 -5.86 -6.31
C ILE A 33 -5.15 -5.33 -6.78
N GLU A 34 -5.35 -5.17 -8.09
CA GLU A 34 -6.59 -4.66 -8.67
C GLU A 34 -7.79 -5.56 -8.34
N ASP A 35 -7.65 -6.87 -8.50
CA ASP A 35 -8.68 -7.86 -8.17
C ASP A 35 -9.04 -7.79 -6.67
N PHE A 36 -8.06 -7.63 -5.77
CA PHE A 36 -8.31 -7.51 -4.33
C PHE A 36 -9.18 -6.28 -4.01
N PHE A 37 -8.78 -5.09 -4.47
CA PHE A 37 -9.52 -3.86 -4.19
C PHE A 37 -10.92 -3.88 -4.82
N ILE A 38 -11.04 -4.33 -6.06
CA ILE A 38 -12.34 -4.41 -6.76
C ILE A 38 -13.29 -5.39 -6.08
N ASN A 39 -12.80 -6.58 -5.69
CA ASN A 39 -13.62 -7.58 -5.01
C ASN A 39 -14.10 -7.11 -3.62
N ASP A 40 -13.36 -6.19 -2.99
CA ASP A 40 -13.72 -5.53 -1.73
C ASP A 40 -14.59 -4.27 -1.93
N GLY A 41 -15.06 -4.01 -3.16
CA GLY A 41 -15.98 -2.92 -3.48
C GLY A 41 -15.32 -1.54 -3.70
N TRP A 42 -14.00 -1.51 -3.86
CA TRP A 42 -13.28 -0.29 -4.23
C TRP A 42 -13.35 -0.05 -5.73
N ASN A 43 -13.28 1.22 -6.13
CA ASN A 43 -13.32 1.64 -7.51
C ASN A 43 -11.95 2.11 -7.95
N ARG A 44 -11.44 1.55 -9.04
CA ARG A 44 -10.20 2.04 -9.63
C ARG A 44 -10.42 3.42 -10.24
N ILE A 45 -9.58 4.36 -9.84
CA ILE A 45 -9.57 5.71 -10.41
C ILE A 45 -8.58 5.73 -11.57
N LEU A 46 -9.09 6.05 -12.75
CA LEU A 46 -8.28 6.23 -13.95
C LEU A 46 -7.88 7.70 -14.01
N ASP A 47 -6.59 7.96 -13.84
CA ASP A 47 -6.00 9.26 -14.07
C ASP A 47 -4.91 9.17 -15.15
N ASP A 48 -4.45 10.34 -15.62
CA ASP A 48 -3.39 10.42 -16.62
C ASP A 48 -1.99 10.24 -16.01
N SER A 49 -1.88 10.04 -14.68
CA SER A 49 -0.60 9.95 -13.98
C SER A 49 0.01 8.54 -14.08
N GLY A 50 -0.81 7.53 -14.40
CA GLY A 50 -0.39 6.13 -14.44
C GLY A 50 -0.21 5.52 -13.05
N HIS A 51 -0.65 6.20 -11.99
CA HIS A 51 -0.67 5.66 -10.64
C HIS A 51 -1.87 4.71 -10.46
N LEU A 52 -1.68 3.65 -9.67
CA LEU A 52 -2.80 2.82 -9.21
C LEU A 52 -3.46 3.51 -8.01
N LEU A 53 -4.64 4.05 -8.26
CA LEU A 53 -5.48 4.73 -7.28
C LEU A 53 -6.80 3.98 -7.13
N PHE A 54 -7.24 3.78 -5.90
CA PHE A 54 -8.52 3.13 -5.60
C PHE A 54 -9.32 3.97 -4.63
N TYR A 55 -10.62 4.16 -4.87
CA TYR A 55 -11.50 4.92 -4.01
C TYR A 55 -12.64 4.06 -3.48
N ASN A 56 -12.89 4.13 -2.18
CA ASN A 56 -14.02 3.50 -1.54
C ASN A 56 -15.09 4.55 -1.22
N TYR A 57 -16.19 4.55 -1.97
CA TYR A 57 -17.28 5.51 -1.80
C TYR A 57 -18.06 5.32 -0.49
N ALA A 58 -18.09 4.11 0.08
CA ALA A 58 -18.79 3.87 1.34
C ALA A 58 -18.08 4.50 2.54
N PHE A 59 -16.75 4.67 2.44
CA PHE A 59 -15.92 5.23 3.51
C PHE A 59 -15.30 6.59 3.15
N GLU A 60 -15.45 7.04 1.91
CA GLU A 60 -14.81 8.24 1.37
C GLU A 60 -13.28 8.22 1.54
N VAL A 61 -12.66 7.06 1.29
CA VAL A 61 -11.22 6.83 1.45
C VAL A 61 -10.57 6.53 0.11
N LEU A 62 -9.44 7.20 -0.16
CA LEU A 62 -8.55 6.97 -1.28
C LEU A 62 -7.34 6.14 -0.83
N ALA A 63 -7.06 5.07 -1.56
CA ALA A 63 -5.83 4.29 -1.45
C ALA A 63 -4.85 4.69 -2.56
N ILE A 64 -3.64 5.05 -2.16
CA ILE A 64 -2.56 5.52 -3.02
C ILE A 64 -1.34 4.59 -2.84
N ASP A 65 -0.56 4.45 -3.90
CA ASP A 65 0.68 3.66 -3.93
C ASP A 65 0.48 2.15 -3.71
N ALA A 66 -0.69 1.64 -4.10
CA ALA A 66 -1.00 0.22 -4.19
C ALA A 66 -0.27 -0.42 -5.39
N LEU A 67 1.05 -0.60 -5.25
CA LEU A 67 1.94 -1.13 -6.28
C LEU A 67 2.64 -2.41 -5.82
N PRO A 68 3.16 -3.26 -6.74
CA PRO A 68 3.81 -4.53 -6.40
C PRO A 68 4.91 -4.47 -5.34
N ARG A 69 5.65 -3.35 -5.26
CA ARG A 69 6.69 -3.15 -4.24
C ARG A 69 6.14 -2.96 -2.82
N ASN A 70 4.87 -2.58 -2.71
CA ASN A 70 4.18 -2.21 -1.47
C ASN A 70 3.07 -3.19 -1.09
N CYS A 71 2.81 -4.22 -1.91
CA CYS A 71 1.74 -5.18 -1.67
C CYS A 71 2.28 -6.61 -1.84
N TYR A 72 2.00 -7.47 -0.89
CA TYR A 72 2.50 -8.84 -0.86
C TYR A 72 1.34 -9.83 -0.70
N ILE A 73 1.42 -10.98 -1.34
CA ILE A 73 0.48 -12.09 -1.13
C ILE A 73 1.04 -13.03 -0.08
N LYS A 74 0.23 -13.31 0.94
CA LYS A 74 0.54 -14.30 1.97
C LYS A 74 -0.72 -15.00 2.41
N ASP A 75 -0.67 -16.33 2.49
CA ASP A 75 -1.79 -17.17 2.91
C ASP A 75 -3.11 -16.82 2.18
N GLY A 76 -3.00 -16.52 0.87
CA GLY A 76 -4.13 -16.16 0.00
C GLY A 76 -4.70 -14.74 0.17
N ASN A 77 -4.07 -13.90 0.99
CA ASN A 77 -4.53 -12.53 1.26
C ASN A 77 -3.52 -11.49 0.76
N LEU A 78 -4.02 -10.32 0.35
CA LEU A 78 -3.19 -9.16 0.07
C LEU A 78 -2.79 -8.47 1.38
N LEU A 79 -1.50 -8.25 1.55
CA LEU A 79 -0.92 -7.50 2.65
C LEU A 79 -0.38 -6.17 2.11
N PRO A 80 -1.11 -5.05 2.29
CA PRO A 80 -0.60 -3.72 1.98
C PRO A 80 0.42 -3.30 3.04
N PHE A 81 1.62 -2.91 2.61
CA PHE A 81 2.72 -2.46 3.48
C PHE A 81 2.85 -0.93 3.50
N ASP A 82 2.96 -0.30 2.34
CA ASP A 82 3.16 1.15 2.19
C ASP A 82 2.07 1.75 1.29
N VAL A 83 0.84 1.27 1.49
CA VAL A 83 -0.35 1.85 0.86
C VAL A 83 -0.86 2.97 1.75
N ILE A 84 -0.97 4.17 1.17
CA ILE A 84 -1.43 5.36 1.89
C ILE A 84 -2.95 5.43 1.77
N LEU A 85 -3.63 5.45 2.91
CA LEU A 85 -5.06 5.73 2.99
C LEU A 85 -5.28 7.17 3.41
N CYS A 86 -6.10 7.91 2.65
CA CYS A 86 -6.48 9.27 3.03
C CYS A 86 -7.94 9.57 2.70
N HIS A 87 -8.53 10.48 3.46
CA HIS A 87 -9.77 11.13 3.05
C HIS A 87 -9.41 12.31 2.14
N PRO A 88 -9.67 12.25 0.82
CA PRO A 88 -9.33 13.33 -0.07
C PRO A 88 -10.17 14.57 0.28
N ASN A 89 -9.54 15.74 0.32
CA ASN A 89 -10.28 17.00 0.44
C ASN A 89 -11.02 17.34 -0.88
N GLU A 90 -11.92 18.32 -0.84
CA GLU A 90 -12.72 18.75 -2.01
C GLU A 90 -11.85 18.98 -3.25
N ARG A 91 -10.73 19.67 -3.10
CA ARG A 91 -9.80 19.94 -4.21
C ARG A 91 -9.25 18.66 -4.85
N LEU A 92 -8.91 17.65 -4.05
CA LEU A 92 -8.39 16.38 -4.55
C LEU A 92 -9.51 15.53 -5.16
N GLN A 93 -10.71 15.56 -4.57
CA GLN A 93 -11.89 14.91 -5.13
C GLN A 93 -12.24 15.48 -6.52
N ASP A 94 -12.25 16.81 -6.66
CA ASP A 94 -12.48 17.49 -7.94
C ASP A 94 -11.41 17.14 -8.97
N PHE A 95 -10.13 17.14 -8.56
CA PHE A 95 -9.01 16.79 -9.43
C PHE A 95 -9.13 15.36 -9.96
N LEU A 96 -9.49 14.42 -9.08
CA LEU A 96 -9.66 13.00 -9.41
C LEU A 96 -11.06 12.66 -9.95
N LYS A 97 -11.97 13.63 -10.02
CA LYS A 97 -13.36 13.48 -10.47
C LYS A 97 -14.12 12.39 -9.67
N LEU A 98 -13.97 12.43 -8.35
CA LEU A 98 -14.70 11.55 -7.42
C LEU A 98 -16.09 12.16 -7.17
N TYR A 99 -17.17 11.40 -7.42
CA TYR A 99 -18.58 11.85 -7.29
C TYR A 99 -19.41 10.90 -6.43
#